data_AF-A0A2P4NK52-F1
#
_entry.id   AF-A0A2P4NK52-F1
#
_cell.length_a   1.000
_cell.length_b   1.000
_cell.length_c   1.000
_cell.angle_alpha   90.00
_cell.angle_beta   90.00
_cell.angle_gamma   90.00
#
_symmetry.space_group_name_H-M   'P 1'
#
loop_
_entity.id
_entity.type
_entity.pdbx_description
1 polymer ?
#
loop_
_entity_poly.entity_id
_entity_poly.type
_entity_poly.pdbx_seq_one_letter_code
_entity_poly.pdbx_strand_id
1 'polypeptide(L)'
;MITMTLLNDLNGLQKPDNHYTLVLYPGAETYDSLRNALAPLISDLNVLKERGFYQIGGNHWPVELYFSSDWKFLAICLGMKAANVQYFCPWCDCSKNDIITTSKTINKSMDDIKINYKQINGHIKELLFYMIPLQNWVVDELHIFLRITDRFWELMISDLRRETADEEIWKAKILLEMQRLNISFQFWHEKNTNNLLYTSLMGPDKLKILKGFDLFAV
;
A
#
# COMPACT_ATOMS: atom_id res chain seq x y z
N MET A 1 1.76 3.17 14.74
CA MET A 1 2.77 2.27 15.36
C MET A 1 3.83 2.01 14.31
N ILE A 2 5.11 2.02 14.68
CA ILE A 2 6.20 1.62 13.81
C ILE A 2 6.87 0.41 14.45
N THR A 3 7.02 -0.64 13.68
CA THR A 3 7.69 -1.88 14.09
C THR A 3 8.94 -2.11 13.25
N MET A 4 9.83 -2.94 13.76
CA MET A 4 11.03 -3.38 13.08
C MET A 4 11.08 -4.90 13.13
N THR A 5 11.53 -5.50 12.03
CA THR A 5 11.82 -6.93 11.95
C THR A 5 13.16 -7.13 11.24
N LEU A 6 13.84 -8.24 11.55
CA LEU A 6 15.11 -8.58 10.93
C LEU A 6 14.84 -9.44 9.69
N LEU A 7 15.06 -8.88 8.50
CA LEU A 7 14.84 -9.59 7.24
C LEU A 7 15.72 -10.83 7.07
N ASN A 8 16.89 -10.85 7.71
CA ASN A 8 17.81 -12.00 7.66
C ASN A 8 17.29 -13.20 8.48
N ASP A 9 16.34 -13.00 9.40
CA ASP A 9 15.67 -14.09 10.11
C ASP A 9 14.46 -14.58 9.32
N LEU A 10 14.72 -15.34 8.25
CA LEU A 10 13.69 -15.84 7.33
C LEU A 10 12.63 -16.70 8.05
N ASN A 11 13.06 -17.52 9.01
CA ASN A 11 12.16 -18.38 9.79
C ASN A 11 11.29 -17.58 10.76
N GLY A 12 11.77 -16.40 11.13
CA GLY A 12 11.16 -15.51 12.08
C GLY A 12 10.26 -14.43 11.49
N LEU A 13 10.41 -14.10 10.21
CA LEU A 13 9.79 -12.94 9.58
C LEU A 13 8.26 -12.87 9.75
N GLN A 14 7.60 -14.03 9.70
CA GLN A 14 6.15 -14.16 9.83
C GLN A 14 5.65 -14.34 11.27
N LYS A 15 6.56 -14.40 12.25
CA LYS A 15 6.21 -14.61 13.66
C LYS A 15 5.98 -13.27 14.35
N PRO A 16 4.83 -13.05 15.01
CA PRO A 16 4.55 -11.81 15.72
C PRO A 16 5.63 -11.40 16.72
N ASP A 17 6.26 -12.38 17.40
CA ASP A 17 7.30 -12.15 18.40
C ASP A 17 8.59 -11.52 17.84
N ASN A 18 8.75 -11.54 16.51
CA ASN A 18 9.89 -10.96 15.80
C ASN A 18 9.57 -9.60 15.15
N HIS A 19 8.44 -9.00 15.54
CA HIS A 19 8.07 -7.63 15.20
C HIS A 19 8.20 -6.75 16.44
N TYR A 20 9.32 -6.03 16.52
CA TYR A 20 9.66 -5.19 17.65
C TYR A 20 9.07 -3.79 17.48
N THR A 21 8.19 -3.38 18.38
CA THR A 21 7.65 -2.01 18.37
C THR A 21 8.75 -1.01 18.70
N LEU A 22 9.04 -0.10 17.76
CA LEU A 22 9.97 1.02 17.96
C LEU A 22 9.25 2.27 18.45
N VAL A 23 8.06 2.54 17.88
CA VAL A 23 7.31 3.76 18.19
C VAL A 23 5.81 3.46 18.31
N LEU A 24 5.24 3.91 19.44
CA LEU A 24 3.80 4.02 19.63
C LEU A 24 3.43 5.51 19.74
N TYR A 25 2.82 6.04 18.69
CA TYR A 25 2.41 7.44 18.64
C TYR A 25 0.89 7.53 18.47
N PRO A 26 0.14 8.02 19.47
CA PRO A 26 -1.32 8.12 19.42
C PRO A 26 -1.82 9.44 18.81
N GLY A 27 -0.93 10.30 18.31
CA GLY A 27 -1.29 11.60 17.74
C GLY A 27 -1.73 11.53 16.27
N ALA A 28 -1.91 12.70 15.68
CA ALA A 28 -2.38 12.81 14.30
C ALA A 28 -1.32 12.34 13.29
N GLU A 29 -1.75 11.59 12.28
CA GLU A 29 -0.92 11.14 11.16
C GLU A 29 -0.77 12.28 10.13
N THR A 30 -0.18 13.39 10.56
CA THR A 30 0.19 14.52 9.69
C THR A 30 1.70 14.62 9.59
N TYR A 31 2.19 15.18 8.49
CA TYR A 31 3.63 15.33 8.26
C TYR A 31 4.34 16.02 9.42
N ASP A 32 3.85 17.18 9.89
CA ASP A 32 4.51 17.94 10.94
C ASP A 32 4.49 17.21 12.30
N SER A 33 3.40 16.49 12.60
CA SER A 33 3.30 15.67 13.82
C SER A 33 4.29 14.51 13.79
N LEU A 34 4.35 13.78 12.68
CA LEU A 34 5.25 12.65 12.51
C LEU A 34 6.71 13.10 12.48
N ARG A 35 7.02 14.21 11.80
CA ARG A 35 8.37 14.79 11.78
C ARG A 35 8.91 15.02 13.20
N ASN A 36 8.08 15.60 14.06
CA ASN A 36 8.47 15.89 15.43
C ASN A 36 8.54 14.62 16.28
N ALA A 37 7.53 13.75 16.19
CA ALA A 37 7.44 12.53 17.00
C ALA A 37 8.54 11.50 16.64
N LEU A 38 8.94 11.44 15.36
CA LEU A 38 9.89 10.47 14.85
C LEU A 38 11.33 11.00 14.80
N ALA A 39 11.57 12.25 15.17
CA ALA A 39 12.91 12.85 15.11
C ALA A 39 13.99 12.01 15.84
N PRO A 40 13.76 11.45 17.05
CA PRO A 40 14.73 10.57 17.70
C PRO A 40 15.00 9.30 16.89
N LEU A 41 13.94 8.62 16.43
CA LEU A 41 14.07 7.41 15.62
C LEU A 41 14.84 7.66 14.32
N ILE A 42 14.53 8.76 13.63
CA ILE A 42 15.21 9.15 12.38
C ILE A 42 16.70 9.37 12.63
N SER A 43 17.05 10.04 13.75
CA SER A 43 18.45 10.22 14.14
C SER A 43 19.15 8.87 14.37
N ASP A 44 18.54 7.98 15.14
CA ASP A 44 19.10 6.66 15.46
C ASP A 44 19.27 5.79 14.21
N LEU A 45 18.28 5.78 13.32
CA LEU A 45 18.34 5.06 12.04
C LEU A 45 19.45 5.60 11.13
N ASN A 46 19.69 6.91 11.13
CA ASN A 46 20.77 7.50 10.34
C ASN A 46 22.14 7.03 10.86
N VAL A 47 22.34 7.08 12.18
CA VAL A 47 23.57 6.56 12.82
C VAL A 47 23.74 5.08 12.52
N LEU A 48 22.67 4.28 12.63
CA LEU A 48 22.69 2.85 12.34
C LEU A 48 23.04 2.57 10.88
N LYS A 49 22.50 3.34 9.93
CA LYS A 49 22.80 3.20 8.50
C LYS A 49 24.26 3.54 8.19
N GLU A 50 24.80 4.59 8.79
CA GLU A 50 26.18 5.04 8.55
C GLU A 50 27.23 4.16 9.24
N ARG A 51 26.96 3.76 10.48
CA ARG A 51 27.96 3.10 11.35
C ARG A 51 27.75 1.60 11.49
N GLY A 52 26.60 1.06 11.11
CA GLY A 52 26.22 -0.29 11.46
C GLY A 52 26.10 -0.49 12.97
N PHE A 53 26.27 -1.72 13.44
CA PHE A 53 26.37 -2.01 14.88
C PHE A 53 27.55 -2.93 15.20
N TYR A 54 28.10 -2.76 16.40
CA TYR A 54 29.17 -3.60 16.94
C TYR A 54 28.57 -4.59 17.94
N GLN A 55 28.69 -5.87 17.63
CA GLN A 55 28.29 -6.93 18.54
C GLN A 55 29.28 -7.02 19.71
N ILE A 56 28.77 -7.38 20.89
CA ILE A 56 29.62 -7.78 22.02
C ILE A 56 30.46 -8.98 21.57
N GLY A 57 31.79 -8.83 21.55
CA GLY A 57 32.70 -9.81 20.96
C GLY A 57 33.38 -9.36 19.66
N GLY A 58 33.13 -8.11 19.21
CA GLY A 58 33.99 -7.40 18.24
C GLY A 58 33.54 -7.45 16.78
N ASN A 59 32.52 -8.24 16.44
CA ASN A 59 32.01 -8.28 15.07
C ASN A 59 31.27 -6.98 14.72
N HIS A 60 31.65 -6.40 13.58
CA HIS A 60 30.95 -5.26 12.98
C HIS A 60 29.93 -5.75 11.96
N TRP A 61 28.72 -5.19 12.03
CA TRP A 61 27.60 -5.56 11.18
C TRP A 61 27.10 -4.33 10.43
N PRO A 62 27.28 -4.25 9.10
CA PRO A 62 26.63 -3.23 8.30
C PRO A 62 25.11 -3.45 8.28
N VAL A 63 24.35 -2.36 8.26
CA VAL A 63 22.89 -2.40 8.27
C VAL A 63 22.33 -1.84 6.97
N GLU A 64 21.43 -2.61 6.37
CA GLU A 64 20.58 -2.14 5.29
C GLU A 64 19.14 -1.98 5.80
N LEU A 65 18.56 -0.82 5.51
CA LEU A 65 17.22 -0.48 5.95
C LEU A 65 16.25 -0.63 4.78
N TYR A 66 15.10 -1.19 5.09
CA TYR A 66 13.93 -1.28 4.22
C TYR A 66 12.75 -0.66 4.94
N PHE A 67 11.82 -0.10 4.17
CA PHE A 67 10.63 0.51 4.72
C PHE A 67 9.39 0.01 3.98
N SER A 68 8.38 -0.40 4.74
CA SER A 68 7.09 -0.77 4.18
C SER A 68 5.95 -0.23 5.01
N SER A 69 4.91 0.23 4.33
CA SER A 69 3.66 0.69 4.93
C SER A 69 2.56 0.75 3.87
N ASP A 70 1.32 0.99 4.32
CA ASP A 70 0.25 1.40 3.42
C ASP A 70 0.62 2.68 2.65
N TRP A 71 -0.06 2.92 1.53
CA TRP A 71 0.24 4.03 0.62
C TRP A 71 0.19 5.39 1.31
N LYS A 72 -0.76 5.61 2.24
CA LYS A 72 -0.98 6.93 2.84
C LYS A 72 0.19 7.29 3.75
N PHE A 73 0.59 6.38 4.62
CA PHE A 73 1.74 6.60 5.50
C PHE A 73 3.04 6.74 4.69
N LEU A 74 3.21 5.92 3.65
CA LEU A 74 4.35 5.96 2.74
C LEU A 74 4.45 7.33 2.05
N ALA A 75 3.34 7.82 1.51
CA ALA A 75 3.26 9.11 0.84
C ALA A 75 3.61 10.27 1.78
N ILE A 76 3.15 10.23 3.03
CA ILE A 76 3.51 11.24 4.03
C ILE A 76 5.02 11.22 4.32
N CYS A 77 5.61 10.03 4.53
CA CYS A 77 7.03 9.90 4.84
C CYS A 77 7.93 10.32 3.67
N LEU A 78 7.47 10.12 2.43
CA LEU A 78 8.14 10.55 1.20
C LEU A 78 7.83 12.00 0.79
N GLY A 79 7.06 12.72 1.59
CA GLY A 79 6.71 14.12 1.33
C GLY A 79 5.88 14.34 0.06
N MET A 80 5.10 13.34 -0.33
CA MET A 80 4.27 13.36 -1.53
C MET A 80 3.02 14.24 -1.36
N LYS A 81 2.46 14.65 -2.50
CA LYS A 81 1.08 15.15 -2.60
C LYS A 81 0.08 13.98 -2.44
N ALA A 82 -1.21 14.29 -2.57
CA ALA A 82 -2.28 13.28 -2.54
C ALA A 82 -2.20 12.28 -3.70
N ALA A 83 -2.76 11.07 -3.52
CA ALA A 83 -2.75 10.00 -4.53
C ALA A 83 -3.43 10.39 -5.85
N ASN A 84 -4.32 11.38 -5.82
CA ASN A 84 -5.13 11.80 -6.94
C ASN A 84 -4.49 12.92 -7.79
N VAL A 85 -3.25 13.32 -7.52
CA VAL A 85 -2.56 14.35 -8.34
C VAL A 85 -2.02 13.78 -9.66
N GLN A 86 -1.62 14.65 -10.58
CA GLN A 86 -1.07 14.24 -11.88
C GLN A 86 0.18 13.36 -11.73
N TYR A 87 1.08 13.70 -10.82
CA TYR A 87 2.32 12.96 -10.53
C TYR A 87 2.23 12.30 -9.17
N PHE A 88 1.68 11.09 -9.14
CA PHE A 88 1.33 10.37 -7.91
C PHE A 88 2.39 9.35 -7.48
N CYS A 89 3.30 8.97 -8.38
CA CYS A 89 4.24 7.88 -8.15
C CYS A 89 5.45 8.34 -7.33
N PRO A 90 5.77 7.67 -6.22
CA PRO A 90 6.96 7.96 -5.43
C PRO A 90 8.27 7.58 -6.13
N TRP A 91 8.27 6.54 -6.98
CA TRP A 91 9.50 5.98 -7.57
C TRP A 91 9.90 6.60 -8.91
N CYS A 92 8.94 7.07 -9.69
CA CYS A 92 9.21 7.64 -11.01
C CYS A 92 8.40 8.90 -11.30
N ASP A 93 8.90 9.70 -12.23
CA ASP A 93 8.22 10.89 -12.74
C ASP A 93 7.13 10.55 -13.76
N CYS A 94 6.19 9.67 -13.40
CA CYS A 94 5.07 9.36 -14.27
C CYS A 94 3.87 10.25 -13.99
N SER A 95 3.28 10.74 -15.08
CA SER A 95 1.99 11.41 -15.02
C SER A 95 0.84 10.39 -15.10
N LYS A 96 -0.38 10.81 -14.77
CA LYS A 96 -1.59 10.01 -14.99
C LYS A 96 -1.78 9.58 -16.44
N ASN A 97 -1.31 10.37 -17.40
CA ASN A 97 -1.42 10.06 -18.82
C ASN A 97 -0.51 8.89 -19.21
N ASP A 98 0.57 8.68 -18.46
CA ASP A 98 1.57 7.65 -18.74
C ASP A 98 1.28 6.35 -17.99
N ILE A 99 0.14 6.21 -17.31
CA ILE A 99 -0.11 5.11 -16.37
C ILE A 99 0.00 3.73 -17.02
N ILE A 100 -0.36 3.62 -18.31
CA ILE A 100 -0.39 2.38 -19.09
C ILE A 100 1.02 1.89 -19.45
N THR A 101 2.03 2.77 -19.41
CA THR A 101 3.42 2.41 -19.74
C THR A 101 3.97 1.43 -18.71
N THR A 102 4.32 0.22 -19.14
CA THR A 102 4.84 -0.85 -18.27
C THR A 102 6.36 -0.88 -18.17
N SER A 103 7.07 -0.18 -19.06
CA SER A 103 8.54 -0.11 -19.10
C SER A 103 9.15 0.91 -18.13
N LYS A 104 8.41 1.33 -17.09
CA LYS A 104 8.88 2.37 -16.17
C LYS A 104 9.93 1.82 -15.23
N THR A 105 11.00 2.59 -15.05
CA THR A 105 12.04 2.34 -14.06
C THR A 105 12.00 3.38 -12.96
N ILE A 106 12.58 3.06 -11.81
CA ILE A 106 12.82 4.05 -10.75
C ILE A 106 13.79 5.09 -11.32
N ASN A 107 13.36 6.35 -11.37
CA ASN A 107 14.17 7.45 -11.91
C ASN A 107 14.31 8.63 -10.96
N LYS A 108 13.59 8.61 -9.83
CA LYS A 108 13.75 9.58 -8.75
C LYS A 108 14.91 9.17 -7.85
N SER A 109 15.71 10.13 -7.42
CA SER A 109 16.84 9.92 -6.49
C SER A 109 16.48 10.44 -5.11
N MET A 110 16.93 9.73 -4.06
CA MET A 110 16.73 10.20 -2.70
C MET A 110 17.46 11.50 -2.40
N ASP A 111 18.69 11.62 -2.88
CA ASP A 111 19.53 12.80 -2.64
C ASP A 111 18.95 14.03 -3.34
N ASP A 112 18.42 13.86 -4.55
CA ASP A 112 17.78 14.93 -5.29
C ASP A 112 16.49 15.38 -4.60
N ILE A 113 15.66 14.44 -4.12
CA ILE A 113 14.44 14.79 -3.38
C ILE A 113 14.78 15.53 -2.09
N LYS A 114 15.79 15.09 -1.34
CA LYS A 114 16.20 15.73 -0.08
C LYS A 114 16.49 17.23 -0.26
N ILE A 115 17.16 17.60 -1.36
CA ILE A 115 17.58 18.98 -1.61
C ILE A 115 16.52 19.77 -2.40
N ASN A 116 15.93 19.15 -3.42
CA ASN A 116 15.15 19.81 -4.46
C ASN A 116 13.66 19.40 -4.48
N TYR A 117 13.10 18.82 -3.42
CA TYR A 117 11.72 18.30 -3.40
C TYR A 117 10.66 19.26 -3.97
N LYS A 118 10.81 20.59 -3.83
CA LYS A 118 9.87 21.58 -4.39
C LYS A 118 9.85 21.62 -5.92
N GLN A 119 10.94 21.22 -6.56
CA GLN A 119 11.10 21.18 -8.02
C GLN A 119 10.76 19.80 -8.59
N ILE A 120 10.68 18.77 -7.75
CA ILE A 120 10.38 17.41 -8.18
C ILE A 120 8.87 17.19 -8.19
N ASN A 121 8.39 16.75 -9.35
CA ASN A 121 7.00 16.40 -9.58
C ASN A 121 6.46 15.41 -8.53
N GLY A 122 5.35 15.80 -7.92
CA GLY A 122 4.64 14.99 -6.92
C GLY A 122 5.06 15.22 -5.47
N HIS A 123 6.18 15.90 -5.19
CA HIS A 123 6.65 16.17 -3.83
C HIS A 123 6.31 17.60 -3.36
N ILE A 124 6.10 17.76 -2.05
CA ILE A 124 5.79 19.04 -1.38
C ILE A 124 6.49 19.23 -0.04
N LYS A 125 7.09 18.17 0.52
CA LYS A 125 7.78 18.20 1.79
C LYS A 125 9.12 17.46 1.67
N GLU A 126 10.01 17.72 2.61
CA GLU A 126 11.22 16.93 2.82
C GLU A 126 10.86 15.50 3.23
N LEU A 127 11.79 14.58 3.07
CA LEU A 127 11.64 13.17 3.42
C LEU A 127 11.87 12.98 4.91
N LEU A 128 11.07 12.12 5.54
CA LEU A 128 11.29 11.77 6.94
C LEU A 128 12.45 10.78 7.10
N PHE A 129 12.41 9.66 6.36
CA PHE A 129 13.43 8.61 6.43
C PHE A 129 14.40 8.69 5.25
N TYR A 130 15.12 9.81 5.15
CA TYR A 130 16.03 10.07 4.02
C TYR A 130 17.22 9.11 3.92
N MET A 131 17.55 8.38 4.98
CA MET A 131 18.64 7.40 5.01
C MET A 131 18.30 6.07 4.30
N ILE A 132 17.01 5.87 3.95
CA ILE A 132 16.53 4.65 3.28
C ILE A 132 16.49 4.92 1.77
N PRO A 133 17.28 4.20 0.95
CA PRO A 133 17.28 4.36 -0.50
C PRO A 133 15.89 4.12 -1.10
N LEU A 134 15.51 4.84 -2.16
CA LEU A 134 14.16 4.77 -2.74
C LEU A 134 13.75 3.36 -3.17
N GLN A 135 14.71 2.58 -3.68
CA GLN A 135 14.52 1.19 -4.08
C GLN A 135 14.18 0.24 -2.92
N ASN A 136 14.48 0.64 -1.68
CA ASN A 136 14.19 -0.13 -0.47
C ASN A 136 12.84 0.25 0.16
N TRP A 137 12.07 1.14 -0.48
CA TRP A 137 10.69 1.44 -0.10
C TRP A 137 9.74 0.52 -0.83
N VAL A 138 9.04 -0.31 -0.07
CA VAL A 138 8.13 -1.33 -0.57
C VAL A 138 6.72 -1.01 -0.10
N VAL A 139 5.76 -0.94 -1.02
CA VAL A 139 4.35 -0.76 -0.64
C VAL A 139 3.84 -2.02 0.04
N ASP A 140 2.98 -1.84 1.03
CA ASP A 140 2.24 -2.93 1.65
C ASP A 140 1.45 -3.75 0.61
N GLU A 141 1.86 -5.01 0.43
CA GLU A 141 1.26 -5.95 -0.51
C GLU A 141 -0.19 -6.30 -0.15
N LEU A 142 -0.53 -6.38 1.14
CA LEU A 142 -1.89 -6.65 1.58
C LEU A 142 -2.82 -5.52 1.13
N HIS A 143 -2.42 -4.27 1.36
CA HIS A 143 -3.22 -3.11 0.93
C HIS A 143 -3.34 -3.01 -0.60
N ILE A 144 -2.29 -3.35 -1.34
CA ILE A 144 -2.36 -3.47 -2.81
C ILE A 144 -3.37 -4.53 -3.22
N PHE A 145 -3.26 -5.74 -2.68
CA PHE A 145 -4.17 -6.84 -2.97
C PHE A 145 -5.63 -6.45 -2.71
N LEU A 146 -5.91 -5.84 -1.56
CA LEU A 146 -7.25 -5.38 -1.20
C LEU A 146 -7.78 -4.39 -2.23
N ARG A 147 -6.95 -3.43 -2.66
CA ARG A 147 -7.34 -2.38 -3.61
C ARG A 147 -7.53 -2.89 -5.03
N ILE A 148 -6.66 -3.77 -5.50
CA ILE A 148 -6.78 -4.40 -6.83
C ILE A 148 -8.08 -5.20 -6.89
N THR A 149 -8.37 -6.01 -5.86
CA THR A 149 -9.58 -6.82 -5.83
C THR A 149 -10.84 -5.96 -5.84
N ASP A 150 -10.87 -4.85 -5.09
CA ASP A 150 -12.00 -3.91 -5.12
C ASP A 150 -12.23 -3.34 -6.51
N ARG A 151 -11.16 -2.90 -7.19
CA ARG A 151 -11.28 -2.31 -8.52
C ARG A 151 -11.67 -3.33 -9.57
N PHE A 152 -11.13 -4.54 -9.49
CA PHE A 152 -11.53 -5.62 -10.39
C PHE A 152 -13.02 -5.96 -10.23
N TRP A 153 -13.49 -6.10 -8.99
CA TRP A 153 -14.87 -6.40 -8.70
C TRP A 153 -15.82 -5.28 -9.17
N GLU A 154 -15.47 -4.02 -8.88
CA GLU A 154 -16.24 -2.85 -9.32
C GLU A 154 -16.35 -2.78 -10.85
N LEU A 155 -15.25 -3.03 -11.56
CA LEU A 155 -15.22 -3.03 -13.03
C LEU A 155 -16.07 -4.17 -13.61
N MET A 156 -15.95 -5.39 -13.08
CA MET A 156 -16.74 -6.54 -13.52
C MET A 156 -18.24 -6.25 -13.40
N ILE A 157 -18.70 -5.75 -12.25
CA ILE A 157 -20.12 -5.38 -12.06
C ILE A 157 -20.53 -4.24 -12.99
N SER A 158 -19.64 -3.26 -13.21
CA SER A 158 -19.89 -2.16 -14.15
C SER A 158 -20.06 -2.65 -15.59
N ASP A 159 -19.26 -3.62 -16.02
CA ASP A 159 -19.35 -4.18 -17.37
C ASP A 159 -20.62 -5.03 -17.54
N LEU A 160 -20.97 -5.85 -16.55
CA LEU A 160 -22.26 -6.58 -16.55
C LEU A 160 -23.45 -5.64 -16.70
N ARG A 161 -23.46 -4.52 -15.97
CA ARG A 161 -24.52 -3.50 -16.07
C ARG A 161 -24.60 -2.82 -17.44
N ARG A 162 -23.50 -2.81 -18.21
CA ARG A 162 -23.45 -2.21 -19.55
C ARG A 162 -23.85 -3.20 -20.64
N GLU A 163 -23.43 -4.45 -20.53
CA GLU A 163 -23.59 -5.46 -21.58
C GLU A 163 -24.89 -6.25 -21.47
N THR A 164 -25.38 -6.47 -20.25
CA THR A 164 -26.56 -7.33 -20.03
C THR A 164 -27.81 -6.50 -19.75
N ALA A 165 -28.90 -6.82 -20.46
CA ALA A 165 -30.17 -6.10 -20.32
C ALA A 165 -30.95 -6.52 -19.06
N ASP A 166 -30.66 -7.69 -18.49
CA ASP A 166 -31.40 -8.24 -17.34
C ASP A 166 -30.51 -8.34 -16.11
N GLU A 167 -30.73 -7.37 -15.20
CA GLU A 167 -30.00 -7.24 -13.94
C GLU A 167 -30.16 -8.47 -13.02
N GLU A 168 -31.31 -9.13 -13.07
CA GLU A 168 -31.62 -10.24 -12.15
C GLU A 168 -30.88 -11.52 -12.54
N ILE A 169 -30.60 -11.73 -13.83
CA ILE A 169 -29.89 -12.93 -14.30
C ILE A 169 -28.47 -12.97 -13.78
N TRP A 170 -27.67 -11.91 -14.01
CA TRP A 170 -26.27 -11.93 -13.59
C TRP A 170 -26.15 -11.81 -12.07
N LYS A 171 -27.07 -11.11 -11.39
CA LYS A 171 -27.12 -11.12 -9.92
C LYS A 171 -27.29 -12.53 -9.38
N ALA A 172 -28.25 -13.29 -9.93
CA ALA A 172 -28.52 -14.66 -9.51
C ALA A 172 -27.29 -15.56 -9.70
N LYS A 173 -26.60 -15.43 -10.85
CA LYS A 173 -25.36 -16.19 -11.11
C LYS A 173 -24.23 -15.82 -10.15
N ILE A 174 -24.01 -14.54 -9.89
CA ILE A 174 -23.02 -14.09 -8.89
C ILE A 174 -23.36 -14.64 -7.50
N LEU A 175 -24.62 -14.59 -7.10
CA LEU A 175 -25.05 -15.09 -5.78
C LEU A 175 -24.84 -16.61 -5.66
N LEU A 176 -25.10 -17.38 -6.72
CA LEU A 176 -24.81 -18.81 -6.76
C LEU A 176 -23.31 -19.10 -6.64
N GLU A 177 -22.48 -18.35 -7.36
CA GLU A 177 -21.02 -18.49 -7.29
C GLU A 177 -20.46 -18.08 -5.92
N MET A 178 -20.99 -17.02 -5.32
CA MET A 178 -20.65 -16.61 -3.95
C MET A 178 -21.02 -17.69 -2.93
N GLN A 179 -22.21 -18.30 -3.08
CA GLN A 179 -22.64 -19.41 -2.25
C GLN A 179 -21.73 -20.63 -2.42
N ARG A 180 -21.32 -20.96 -3.65
CA ARG A 180 -20.37 -22.04 -3.94
C ARG A 180 -19.02 -21.82 -3.25
N LEU A 181 -18.56 -20.58 -3.17
CA LEU A 181 -17.34 -20.19 -2.46
C LEU A 181 -17.51 -20.03 -0.94
N ASN A 182 -18.72 -20.26 -0.42
CA ASN A 182 -19.07 -20.03 0.97
C ASN A 182 -18.74 -18.60 1.42
N ILE A 183 -19.24 -17.62 0.65
CA ILE A 183 -19.14 -16.18 0.90
C ILE A 183 -20.57 -15.64 1.06
N SER A 184 -20.84 -14.98 2.18
CA SER A 184 -22.11 -14.30 2.40
C SER A 184 -22.13 -13.01 1.58
N PHE A 185 -22.95 -12.97 0.53
CA PHE A 185 -23.02 -11.86 -0.41
C PHE A 185 -24.48 -11.54 -0.78
N GLN A 186 -24.81 -10.25 -0.86
CA GLN A 186 -26.15 -9.78 -1.19
C GLN A 186 -26.08 -8.50 -2.02
N PHE A 187 -27.14 -8.27 -2.78
CA PHE A 187 -27.40 -7.05 -3.54
C PHE A 187 -28.60 -6.31 -2.95
N TRP A 188 -28.58 -4.99 -2.97
CA TRP A 188 -29.74 -4.17 -2.60
C TRP A 188 -29.71 -2.82 -3.30
N HIS A 189 -30.87 -2.18 -3.47
CA HIS A 189 -30.95 -0.82 -3.99
C HIS A 189 -30.98 0.20 -2.86
N GLU A 190 -30.23 1.29 -3.02
CA GLU A 190 -30.33 2.45 -2.15
C GLU A 190 -31.64 3.19 -2.39
N LYS A 191 -32.41 3.45 -1.31
CA LYS A 191 -33.78 3.97 -1.37
C LYS A 191 -33.93 5.28 -2.14
N ASN A 192 -32.91 6.14 -2.16
CA ASN A 192 -33.00 7.51 -2.68
C ASN A 192 -32.44 7.65 -4.09
N THR A 193 -31.48 6.81 -4.48
CA THR A 193 -30.74 6.95 -5.74
C THR A 193 -31.02 5.82 -6.71
N ASN A 194 -31.70 4.76 -6.25
CA ASN A 194 -31.84 3.48 -6.94
C ASN A 194 -30.50 2.84 -7.32
N ASN A 195 -29.39 3.30 -6.72
CA ASN A 195 -28.07 2.74 -6.97
C ASN A 195 -28.02 1.32 -6.43
N LEU A 196 -27.57 0.40 -7.27
CA LEU A 196 -27.32 -0.97 -6.86
C LEU A 196 -26.07 -1.02 -5.99
N LEU A 197 -26.23 -1.50 -4.77
CA LEU A 197 -25.20 -1.74 -3.79
C LEU A 197 -25.05 -3.24 -3.55
N TYR A 198 -23.91 -3.61 -2.99
CA TYR A 198 -23.57 -4.99 -2.70
C TYR A 198 -22.67 -5.11 -1.47
N THR A 199 -22.60 -6.31 -0.91
CA THR A 199 -21.83 -6.59 0.30
C THR A 199 -20.35 -6.24 0.10
N SER A 200 -19.78 -5.46 1.02
CA SER A 200 -18.34 -5.18 1.01
C SER A 200 -17.55 -6.44 1.35
N LEU A 201 -16.57 -6.77 0.53
CA LEU A 201 -15.77 -7.98 0.68
C LEU A 201 -14.59 -7.76 1.65
N MET A 202 -14.43 -8.66 2.60
CA MET A 202 -13.30 -8.64 3.53
C MET A 202 -12.09 -9.36 2.92
N GLY A 203 -10.90 -9.16 3.50
CA GLY A 203 -9.63 -9.74 3.00
C GLY A 203 -9.69 -11.25 2.68
N PRO A 204 -10.21 -12.10 3.59
CA PRO A 204 -10.37 -13.52 3.31
C PRO A 204 -11.32 -13.83 2.13
N ASP A 205 -12.42 -13.10 2.01
CA ASP A 205 -13.40 -13.31 0.93
C ASP A 205 -12.85 -12.85 -0.42
N LYS A 206 -12.14 -11.72 -0.44
CA LYS A 206 -11.37 -11.26 -1.61
C LYS A 206 -10.41 -12.33 -2.12
N LEU A 207 -9.73 -13.02 -1.20
CA LEU A 207 -8.77 -14.07 -1.55
C LEU A 207 -9.47 -15.30 -2.15
N LYS A 208 -10.63 -15.69 -1.60
CA LYS A 208 -11.45 -16.76 -2.16
C LYS A 208 -11.93 -16.42 -3.57
N ILE A 209 -12.38 -15.19 -3.79
CA ILE A 209 -12.84 -14.72 -5.10
C ILE A 209 -11.71 -14.78 -6.13
N LEU A 210 -10.55 -14.19 -5.83
CA LEU A 210 -9.43 -14.24 -6.78
C LEU A 210 -8.96 -15.65 -7.12
N LYS A 211 -9.06 -16.60 -6.18
CA LYS A 211 -8.61 -17.98 -6.38
C LYS A 211 -9.63 -18.88 -7.06
N GLY A 212 -10.91 -18.60 -6.88
CA GLY A 212 -11.95 -19.59 -7.13
C GLY A 212 -13.22 -19.09 -7.80
N PHE A 213 -13.42 -17.78 -7.98
CA PHE A 213 -14.60 -17.26 -8.65
C PHE A 213 -14.58 -17.63 -10.13
N ASP A 214 -15.63 -18.30 -10.62
CA ASP A 214 -15.72 -18.70 -12.00
C ASP A 214 -16.41 -17.60 -12.82
N LEU A 215 -15.61 -16.87 -13.59
CA LEU A 215 -16.11 -15.80 -14.46
C LEU A 215 -16.95 -16.33 -15.63
N PHE A 216 -16.80 -17.61 -16.02
CA PHE A 216 -17.60 -18.20 -17.09
C PHE A 216 -18.98 -18.67 -16.61
N ALA A 217 -19.16 -18.78 -15.29
CA ALA A 217 -20.44 -19.12 -14.69
C ALA A 217 -21.39 -17.91 -14.59
N VAL A 218 -20.89 -16.68 -14.78
CA VAL A 218 -21.64 -15.40 -14.73
C VAL A 218 -21.97 -14.93 -16.14
#